data_AF-A0A350BZ51-F1
#
_entry.id   AF-A0A350BZ51-F1
#
_cell.length_a   1.000
_cell.length_b   1.000
_cell.length_c   1.000
_cell.angle_alpha   90.00
_cell.angle_beta   90.00
_cell.angle_gamma   90.00
#
_symmetry.space_group_name_H-M   'P 1'
#
loop_
_entity.id
_entity.type
_entity.pdbx_description
1 polymer ?
#
loop_
_entity_poly.entity_id
_entity_poly.type
_entity_poly.pdbx_seq_one_letter_code
_entity_poly.pdbx_strand_id
1 'polypeptide(L)'
;DIRQRGDDMQRLSRNLLVLFKWIVIAGISGIVVGSLTSAFAFAIEKVTEFRLEHTWIIAGLPFAGLLIVFLYSIAGRSDDKGTNTVIIAVREKKEIPLVVGPLIFISTVLTHAFGGSTGREGAALQFGGSIGDFFAKKLKLGSSDRCIVVMCSMSAAFAALFGTPLAAAILPMEFINIGSVYYAELVPCVLAALTAHDVSVRLHVHTLTIPYEVEKVPALYSMAFTKAIIMGIACALAGILFVLCLHYSGRFFKEKISNAYIRVAVGGSLVAALVFILRTQDYIGLGENVMAAAFDGKVVWYAFLLK
;
A
#
# COMPACT_ATOMS: atom_id res chain seq x y z
N ASP A 1 -11.80 -42.52 28.20
CA ASP A 1 -13.00 -41.75 27.82
C ASP A 1 -13.27 -40.47 28.60
N ILE A 2 -13.69 -40.50 29.87
CA ILE A 2 -14.18 -39.26 30.56
C ILE A 2 -13.09 -38.18 30.70
N ARG A 3 -11.82 -38.55 30.94
CA ARG A 3 -10.68 -37.62 30.95
C ARG A 3 -10.35 -37.04 29.57
N GLN A 4 -10.37 -37.85 28.51
CA GLN A 4 -10.17 -37.38 27.13
C GLN A 4 -11.29 -36.40 26.71
N ARG A 5 -12.54 -36.72 27.05
CA ARG A 5 -13.70 -35.85 26.75
C ARG A 5 -13.64 -34.52 27.50
N GLY A 6 -13.10 -34.52 28.73
CA GLY A 6 -12.84 -33.30 29.50
C GLY A 6 -11.74 -32.42 28.90
N ASP A 7 -10.62 -33.03 28.47
CA ASP A 7 -9.52 -32.33 27.81
C ASP A 7 -9.96 -31.73 26.46
N ASP A 8 -10.80 -32.45 25.69
CA ASP A 8 -11.33 -31.96 24.42
C ASP A 8 -12.29 -30.77 24.61
N MET A 9 -13.14 -30.82 25.63
CA MET A 9 -14.02 -29.69 25.97
C MET A 9 -13.26 -28.44 26.45
N GLN A 10 -12.16 -28.63 27.19
CA GLN A 10 -11.28 -27.52 27.60
C GLN A 10 -10.53 -26.92 26.39
N ARG A 11 -10.09 -27.75 25.45
CA ARG A 11 -9.47 -27.28 24.19
C ARG A 11 -10.45 -26.50 23.33
N LEU A 12 -11.68 -26.99 23.20
CA LEU A 12 -12.73 -26.33 22.42
C LEU A 12 -13.07 -24.95 23.00
N SER A 13 -13.31 -24.87 24.31
CA SER A 13 -13.64 -23.59 24.96
C SER A 13 -12.50 -22.57 24.85
N ARG A 14 -11.24 -23.01 25.01
CA ARG A 14 -10.06 -22.15 24.80
C ARG A 14 -9.97 -21.64 23.35
N ASN A 15 -10.18 -22.52 22.37
CA ASN A 15 -10.13 -22.13 20.96
C ASN A 15 -11.24 -21.13 20.60
N LEU A 16 -12.46 -21.32 21.15
CA LEU A 16 -13.56 -20.38 20.98
C LEU A 16 -13.27 -19.01 21.61
N LEU A 17 -12.66 -18.97 22.80
CA LEU A 17 -12.24 -17.71 23.43
C LEU A 17 -11.17 -16.98 22.61
N VAL A 18 -10.20 -17.71 22.08
CA VAL A 18 -9.15 -17.14 21.20
C VAL A 18 -9.77 -16.60 19.92
N LEU A 19 -10.68 -17.34 19.30
CA LEU A 19 -11.38 -16.93 18.09
C LEU A 19 -12.23 -15.68 18.35
N PHE A 20 -12.99 -15.64 19.45
CA PHE A 20 -13.77 -14.47 19.85
C PHE A 20 -12.89 -13.24 20.09
N LYS A 21 -11.77 -13.40 20.81
CA LYS A 21 -10.78 -12.32 21.01
C LYS A 21 -10.31 -11.75 19.67
N TRP A 22 -9.95 -12.61 18.71
CA TRP A 22 -9.46 -12.19 17.41
C TRP A 22 -10.53 -11.56 16.52
N ILE A 23 -11.78 -12.03 16.58
CA ILE A 23 -12.91 -11.38 15.90
C ILE A 23 -13.07 -9.94 16.40
N VAL A 24 -13.06 -9.74 17.72
CA VAL A 24 -13.24 -8.41 18.31
C VAL A 24 -12.07 -7.48 17.95
N ILE A 25 -10.84 -7.95 18.10
CA ILE A 25 -9.65 -7.14 17.79
C ILE A 25 -9.59 -6.81 16.29
N ALA A 26 -9.85 -7.79 15.42
CA ALA A 26 -9.86 -7.60 13.97
C ALA A 26 -10.97 -6.65 13.53
N GLY A 27 -12.18 -6.79 14.08
CA GLY A 27 -13.30 -5.90 13.78
C GLY A 27 -13.04 -4.46 14.21
N ILE A 28 -12.51 -4.26 15.42
CA ILE A 28 -12.12 -2.91 15.89
C ILE A 28 -11.01 -2.33 15.01
N SER A 29 -9.99 -3.14 14.69
CA SER A 29 -8.89 -2.71 13.82
C SER A 29 -9.41 -2.32 12.44
N GLY A 30 -10.29 -3.12 11.85
CA GLY A 30 -10.90 -2.83 10.55
C GLY A 30 -11.75 -1.57 10.56
N ILE A 31 -12.56 -1.33 11.61
CA ILE A 31 -13.34 -0.09 11.71
C ILE A 31 -12.44 1.13 11.85
N VAL A 32 -11.48 1.10 12.78
CA VAL A 32 -10.67 2.28 13.09
C VAL A 32 -9.66 2.55 11.98
N VAL A 33 -8.91 1.53 11.56
CA VAL A 33 -7.93 1.67 10.47
C VAL A 33 -8.65 1.95 9.16
N GLY A 34 -9.77 1.28 8.87
CA GLY A 34 -10.59 1.55 7.69
C GLY A 34 -11.08 2.99 7.64
N SER A 35 -11.53 3.56 8.76
CA SER A 35 -11.95 4.97 8.84
C SER A 35 -10.77 5.93 8.60
N LEU A 36 -9.63 5.69 9.25
CA LEU A 36 -8.43 6.53 9.09
C LEU A 36 -7.86 6.45 7.66
N THR A 37 -7.84 5.25 7.07
CA THR A 37 -7.38 5.07 5.70
C THR A 37 -8.37 5.61 4.67
N SER A 38 -9.68 5.60 4.97
CA SER A 38 -10.67 6.28 4.13
C SER A 38 -10.44 7.79 4.13
N ALA A 39 -10.15 8.40 5.28
CA ALA A 39 -9.76 9.82 5.34
C ALA A 39 -8.47 10.10 4.55
N PHE A 40 -7.51 9.18 4.59
CA PHE A 40 -6.30 9.25 3.77
C PHE A 40 -6.59 9.16 2.27
N ALA A 41 -7.50 8.28 1.86
CA ALA A 41 -7.95 8.16 0.48
C ALA A 41 -8.61 9.46 -0.01
N PHE A 42 -9.53 10.04 0.78
CA PHE A 42 -10.16 11.32 0.47
C PHE A 42 -9.17 12.47 0.35
N ALA A 43 -8.16 12.51 1.23
CA ALA A 43 -7.12 13.53 1.15
C ALA A 43 -6.36 13.43 -0.18
N ILE A 44 -5.96 12.21 -0.60
CA ILE A 44 -5.28 11.98 -1.88
C ILE A 44 -6.18 12.36 -3.06
N GLU A 45 -7.45 11.99 -3.02
CA GLU A 45 -8.41 12.31 -4.07
C GLU A 45 -8.60 13.82 -4.21
N LYS A 46 -8.88 14.53 -3.12
CA LYS A 46 -9.10 15.98 -3.13
C LYS A 46 -7.88 16.75 -3.63
N VAL A 47 -6.67 16.38 -3.22
CA VAL A 47 -5.46 17.03 -3.76
C VAL A 47 -5.19 16.67 -5.22
N THR A 48 -5.62 15.48 -5.66
CA THR A 48 -5.50 15.07 -7.07
C THR A 48 -6.48 15.83 -7.95
N GLU A 49 -7.74 15.99 -7.54
CA GLU A 49 -8.74 16.85 -8.19
C GLU A 49 -8.22 18.29 -8.30
N PHE A 50 -7.76 18.86 -7.19
CA PHE A 50 -7.22 20.21 -7.15
C PHE A 50 -6.04 20.40 -8.11
N ARG A 51 -5.12 19.43 -8.18
CA ARG A 51 -3.99 19.42 -9.12
C ARG A 51 -4.46 19.36 -10.58
N LEU A 52 -5.49 18.57 -10.88
CA LEU A 52 -6.03 18.46 -12.25
C LEU A 52 -6.63 19.79 -12.72
N GLU A 53 -7.28 20.53 -11.82
CA GLU A 53 -7.78 21.89 -12.11
C GLU A 53 -6.65 22.93 -12.19
N HIS A 54 -5.60 22.78 -11.38
CA HIS A 54 -4.53 23.77 -11.21
C HIS A 54 -3.16 23.20 -11.60
N THR A 55 -2.98 22.96 -12.90
CA THR A 55 -1.79 22.31 -13.46
C THR A 55 -0.47 23.04 -13.18
N TRP A 56 -0.52 24.35 -12.90
CA TRP A 56 0.63 25.16 -12.51
C TRP A 56 1.27 24.73 -11.19
N ILE A 57 0.51 24.07 -10.31
CA ILE A 57 1.00 23.58 -9.01
C ILE A 57 2.12 22.55 -9.18
N ILE A 58 2.18 21.86 -10.33
CA ILE A 58 3.25 20.90 -10.64
C ILE A 58 4.64 21.56 -10.61
N ALA A 59 4.73 22.86 -10.91
CA ALA A 59 5.98 23.63 -10.76
C ALA A 59 6.47 23.70 -9.30
N GLY A 60 5.57 23.50 -8.33
CA GLY A 60 5.87 23.44 -6.91
C GLY A 60 6.44 22.10 -6.41
N LEU A 61 6.50 21.07 -7.25
CA LEU A 61 7.03 19.74 -6.91
C LEU A 61 8.40 19.75 -6.22
N PRO A 62 9.41 20.53 -6.64
CA PRO A 62 10.68 20.61 -5.90
C PRO A 62 10.52 21.16 -4.47
N PHE A 63 9.63 22.12 -4.24
CA PHE A 63 9.38 22.67 -2.90
C PHE A 63 8.66 21.66 -2.00
N ALA A 64 7.68 20.94 -2.55
CA ALA A 64 7.01 19.86 -1.83
C ALA A 64 8.01 18.76 -1.43
N GLY A 65 8.91 18.39 -2.35
CA GLY A 65 9.97 17.44 -2.07
C GLY A 65 10.95 17.90 -0.97
N LEU A 66 11.37 19.17 -1.00
CA LEU A 66 12.21 19.76 0.06
C LEU A 66 11.50 19.73 1.42
N LEU A 67 10.21 20.08 1.45
CA LEU A 67 9.40 20.02 2.65
C LEU A 67 9.29 18.59 3.21
N ILE A 68 9.13 17.58 2.34
CA ILE A 68 9.12 16.18 2.75
C ILE A 68 10.45 15.78 3.38
N VAL A 69 11.59 16.08 2.73
CA VAL A 69 12.92 15.76 3.31
C VAL A 69 13.11 16.46 4.66
N PHE A 70 12.68 17.72 4.76
CA PHE A 70 12.75 18.49 6.01
C PHE A 70 11.92 17.86 7.13
N LEU A 71 10.68 17.46 6.86
CA LEU A 71 9.81 16.77 7.82
C LEU A 71 10.43 15.44 8.29
N TYR A 72 10.96 14.63 7.36
CA TYR A 72 11.65 13.38 7.71
C TYR A 72 12.92 13.62 8.54
N SER A 73 13.65 14.71 8.25
CA SER A 73 14.85 15.09 9.00
C SER A 73 14.53 15.51 10.43
N ILE A 74 13.51 16.33 10.65
CA ILE A 74 13.08 16.76 12.00
C ILE A 74 12.53 15.59 12.81
N ALA A 75 11.82 14.66 12.15
CA ALA A 75 11.36 13.42 12.78
C ALA A 75 12.49 12.44 13.12
N GLY A 76 13.74 12.74 12.77
CA GLY A 76 14.88 11.84 12.95
C GLY A 76 14.74 10.53 12.16
N ARG A 77 14.09 10.60 10.99
CA ARG A 77 13.78 9.47 10.09
C ARG A 77 14.41 9.63 8.70
N SER A 78 15.52 10.37 8.57
CA SER A 78 16.20 10.61 7.29
C SER A 78 16.63 9.35 6.54
N ASP A 79 16.84 8.24 7.26
CA ASP A 79 17.25 6.94 6.71
C ASP A 79 16.09 5.97 6.43
N ASP A 80 14.84 6.44 6.51
CA ASP A 80 13.69 5.58 6.29
C ASP A 80 13.69 5.00 4.86
N LYS A 81 13.64 3.66 4.76
CA LYS A 81 13.58 2.91 3.50
C LYS A 81 12.15 2.67 3.03
N GLY A 82 11.17 3.35 3.62
CA GLY A 82 9.75 3.23 3.29
C GLY A 82 9.18 1.90 3.75
N THR A 83 8.42 1.22 2.89
CA THR A 83 7.66 0.01 3.25
C THR A 83 8.53 -1.09 3.85
N ASN A 84 9.78 -1.18 3.40
CA ASN A 84 10.72 -2.19 3.91
C ASN A 84 11.05 -1.97 5.40
N THR A 85 11.05 -0.73 5.89
CA THR A 85 11.25 -0.42 7.33
C THR A 85 10.16 -1.07 8.17
N VAL A 86 8.90 -0.95 7.74
CA VAL A 86 7.74 -1.53 8.44
C VAL A 86 7.76 -3.06 8.35
N ILE A 87 8.00 -3.62 7.17
CA ILE A 87 8.06 -5.09 6.98
C ILE A 87 9.17 -5.70 7.85
N ILE A 88 10.38 -5.12 7.83
CA ILE A 88 11.51 -5.59 8.65
C ILE A 88 11.19 -5.44 10.13
N ALA A 89 10.60 -4.32 10.57
CA ALA A 89 10.26 -4.12 11.97
C ALA A 89 9.28 -5.21 12.47
N VAL A 90 8.28 -5.58 11.67
CA VAL A 90 7.33 -6.64 12.03
C VAL A 90 8.03 -8.01 12.07
N ARG A 91 8.84 -8.34 11.05
CA ARG A 91 9.61 -9.60 11.00
C ARG A 91 10.57 -9.76 12.19
N GLU A 92 11.29 -8.70 12.52
CA GLU A 92 12.25 -8.67 13.63
C GLU A 92 11.59 -8.44 14.99
N LYS A 93 10.24 -8.36 15.04
CA LYS A 93 9.46 -8.09 16.26
C LYS A 93 9.88 -6.77 16.95
N LYS A 94 10.42 -5.83 16.20
CA LYS A 94 10.81 -4.48 16.64
C LYS A 94 9.64 -3.52 16.52
N GLU A 95 9.70 -2.45 17.30
CA GLU A 95 8.68 -1.40 17.32
C GLU A 95 8.68 -0.55 16.06
N ILE A 96 7.48 -0.17 15.60
CA ILE A 96 7.30 0.83 14.55
C ILE A 96 7.14 2.19 15.26
N PRO A 97 7.98 3.19 14.93
CA PRO A 97 7.83 4.52 15.49
C PRO A 97 6.48 5.14 15.10
N LEU A 98 5.78 5.74 16.07
CA LEU A 98 4.45 6.33 15.86
C LEU A 98 4.46 7.51 14.88
N VAL A 99 5.60 8.19 14.75
CA VAL A 99 5.79 9.32 13.83
C VAL A 99 5.66 8.90 12.36
N VAL A 100 5.86 7.61 12.05
CA VAL A 100 5.83 7.08 10.67
C VAL A 100 4.44 7.27 10.04
N GLY A 101 3.34 7.00 10.77
CA GLY A 101 1.98 7.12 10.26
C GLY A 101 1.65 8.54 9.75
N PRO A 102 1.72 9.58 10.60
CA PRO A 102 1.47 10.96 10.18
C PRO A 102 2.41 11.45 9.08
N LEU A 103 3.67 11.04 9.14
CA LEU A 103 4.69 11.46 8.17
C LEU A 103 4.40 10.91 6.76
N ILE A 104 3.93 9.67 6.67
CA ILE A 104 3.50 9.05 5.41
C ILE A 104 2.23 9.69 4.90
N PHE A 105 1.25 9.93 5.77
CA PHE A 105 0.03 10.64 5.39
C PHE A 105 0.36 11.98 4.72
N ILE A 106 1.16 12.82 5.38
CA ILE A 106 1.51 14.16 4.90
C ILE A 106 2.36 14.08 3.62
N SER A 107 3.39 13.23 3.60
CA SER A 107 4.29 13.12 2.45
C SER A 107 3.60 12.57 1.20
N THR A 108 2.72 11.57 1.33
CA THR A 108 1.95 11.04 0.20
C THR A 108 0.96 12.09 -0.31
N VAL A 109 0.22 12.77 0.57
CA VAL A 109 -0.71 13.85 0.18
C VAL A 109 0.03 14.97 -0.55
N LEU A 110 1.18 15.43 -0.02
CA LEU A 110 2.01 16.43 -0.70
C LEU A 110 2.53 15.92 -2.06
N THR A 111 3.01 14.69 -2.13
CA THR A 111 3.53 14.13 -3.39
C THR A 111 2.44 14.09 -4.46
N HIS A 112 1.22 13.66 -4.11
CA HIS A 112 0.08 13.66 -5.04
C HIS A 112 -0.39 15.08 -5.40
N ALA A 113 -0.46 15.99 -4.42
CA ALA A 113 -0.88 17.38 -4.64
C ALA A 113 -0.03 18.11 -5.69
N PHE A 114 1.29 17.88 -5.66
CA PHE A 114 2.23 18.52 -6.58
C PHE A 114 2.55 17.68 -7.83
N GLY A 115 1.85 16.56 -8.05
CA GLY A 115 1.99 15.77 -9.26
C GLY A 115 3.23 14.87 -9.31
N GLY A 116 3.73 14.40 -8.17
CA GLY A 116 4.70 13.32 -8.15
C GLY A 116 4.10 12.01 -8.67
N SER A 117 4.89 11.24 -9.43
CA SER A 117 4.53 9.87 -9.80
C SER A 117 4.83 8.96 -8.61
N THR A 118 3.79 8.51 -7.91
CA THR A 118 3.93 7.59 -6.78
C THR A 118 2.67 6.75 -6.61
N GLY A 119 2.85 5.53 -6.11
CA GLY A 119 1.77 4.63 -5.76
C GLY A 119 1.32 4.82 -4.32
N ARG A 120 0.05 4.56 -4.04
CA ARG A 120 -0.52 4.60 -2.68
C ARG A 120 -0.45 3.25 -1.93
N GLU A 121 0.03 2.20 -2.59
CA GLU A 121 0.12 0.83 -2.05
C GLU A 121 1.10 0.72 -0.87
N GLY A 122 2.35 1.12 -1.09
CA GLY A 122 3.38 1.11 -0.05
C GLY A 122 3.07 2.06 1.10
N ALA A 123 2.42 3.20 0.81
CA ALA A 123 1.96 4.14 1.81
C ALA A 123 0.86 3.53 2.70
N ALA A 124 -0.12 2.83 2.12
CA ALA A 124 -1.19 2.15 2.85
C ALA A 124 -0.65 1.10 3.82
N LEU A 125 0.29 0.27 3.36
CA LEU A 125 0.92 -0.77 4.19
C LEU A 125 1.68 -0.17 5.37
N GLN A 126 2.43 0.90 5.15
CA GLN A 126 3.16 1.53 6.24
C GLN A 126 2.25 2.30 7.20
N PHE A 127 1.23 2.99 6.67
CA PHE A 127 0.24 3.71 7.45
C PHE A 127 -0.55 2.75 8.34
N GLY A 128 -1.10 1.67 7.76
CA GLY A 128 -1.78 0.60 8.49
C GLY A 128 -0.86 -0.10 9.48
N GLY A 129 0.41 -0.34 9.11
CA GLY A 129 1.40 -0.94 10.00
C GLY A 129 1.71 -0.08 11.22
N SER A 130 1.88 1.23 11.04
CA SER A 130 2.13 2.19 12.12
C SER A 130 0.94 2.31 13.08
N ILE A 131 -0.28 2.38 12.54
CA ILE A 131 -1.51 2.43 13.34
C ILE A 131 -1.73 1.11 14.09
N GLY A 132 -1.51 -0.02 13.43
CA GLY A 132 -1.60 -1.34 14.07
C GLY A 132 -0.62 -1.49 15.21
N ASP A 133 0.60 -0.98 15.05
CA ASP A 133 1.60 -1.01 16.12
C ASP A 133 1.20 -0.15 17.32
N PHE A 134 0.64 1.02 17.06
CA PHE A 134 0.07 1.88 18.09
C PHE A 134 -1.02 1.16 18.88
N PHE A 135 -1.96 0.50 18.19
CA PHE A 135 -3.03 -0.27 18.85
C PHE A 135 -2.47 -1.44 19.66
N ALA A 136 -1.51 -2.18 19.11
CA ALA A 136 -0.89 -3.30 19.82
C ALA A 136 -0.19 -2.85 21.11
N LYS A 137 0.50 -1.70 21.09
CA LYS A 137 1.12 -1.11 22.29
C LYS A 137 0.07 -0.66 23.31
N LYS A 138 -0.99 0.01 22.86
CA LYS A 138 -2.07 0.47 23.74
C LYS A 138 -2.78 -0.70 24.44
N LEU A 139 -2.93 -1.82 23.73
CA LEU A 139 -3.50 -3.07 24.26
C LEU A 139 -2.48 -3.94 25.02
N LYS A 140 -1.22 -3.51 25.14
CA LYS A 140 -0.12 -4.24 25.81
C LYS A 140 0.03 -5.68 25.33
N LEU A 141 -0.11 -5.90 24.01
CA LEU A 141 -0.03 -7.23 23.42
C LEU A 141 1.41 -7.76 23.39
N GLY A 142 1.55 -9.07 23.57
CA GLY A 142 2.83 -9.76 23.41
C GLY A 142 3.33 -9.73 21.96
N SER A 143 4.60 -10.07 21.73
CA SER A 143 5.25 -9.94 20.40
C SER A 143 4.56 -10.71 19.27
N SER A 144 4.01 -11.89 19.56
CA SER A 144 3.25 -12.69 18.58
C SER A 144 1.91 -12.03 18.24
N ASP A 145 1.12 -11.69 19.25
CA ASP A 145 -0.19 -11.03 19.07
C ASP A 145 -0.03 -9.66 18.39
N ARG A 146 1.03 -8.92 18.71
CA ARG A 146 1.39 -7.65 18.07
C ARG A 146 1.60 -7.81 16.57
N CYS A 147 2.34 -8.85 16.15
CA CYS A 147 2.53 -9.13 14.73
C CYS A 147 1.20 -9.32 14.00
N ILE A 148 0.29 -10.11 14.59
CA ILE A 148 -1.04 -10.38 14.04
C ILE A 148 -1.86 -9.10 13.93
N VAL A 149 -1.90 -8.25 14.96
CA VAL A 149 -2.65 -6.97 14.93
C VAL A 149 -2.08 -6.02 13.88
N VAL A 150 -0.75 -5.96 13.74
CA VAL A 150 -0.11 -5.15 12.71
C VAL A 150 -0.49 -5.65 11.31
N MET A 151 -0.44 -6.97 11.07
CA MET A 151 -0.91 -7.57 9.81
C MET A 151 -2.38 -7.26 9.53
N CYS A 152 -3.26 -7.42 10.53
CA CYS A 152 -4.68 -7.09 10.40
C CYS A 152 -4.89 -5.62 10.01
N SER A 153 -4.10 -4.71 10.60
CA SER A 153 -4.18 -3.28 10.32
C SER A 153 -3.63 -2.93 8.94
N MET A 154 -2.56 -3.59 8.50
CA MET A 154 -2.05 -3.47 7.12
C MET A 154 -3.10 -3.95 6.11
N SER A 155 -3.75 -5.09 6.38
CA SER A 155 -4.83 -5.63 5.55
C SER A 155 -6.05 -4.71 5.52
N ALA A 156 -6.45 -4.17 6.67
CA ALA A 156 -7.54 -3.19 6.77
C ALA A 156 -7.25 -1.92 5.93
N ALA A 157 -6.05 -1.34 6.09
CA ALA A 157 -5.66 -0.15 5.34
C ALA A 157 -5.65 -0.40 3.83
N PHE A 158 -5.06 -1.53 3.40
CA PHE A 158 -5.01 -1.88 1.99
C PHE A 158 -6.42 -2.13 1.42
N ALA A 159 -7.28 -2.85 2.15
CA ALA A 159 -8.66 -3.12 1.73
C ALA A 159 -9.50 -1.85 1.59
N ALA A 160 -9.39 -0.93 2.55
CA ALA A 160 -10.11 0.34 2.53
C ALA A 160 -9.69 1.22 1.34
N LEU A 161 -8.41 1.17 0.96
CA LEU A 161 -7.87 2.01 -0.10
C LEU A 161 -8.10 1.46 -1.51
N PHE A 162 -8.00 0.14 -1.68
CA PHE A 162 -8.04 -0.51 -3.00
C PHE A 162 -9.37 -1.19 -3.32
N GLY A 163 -10.23 -1.43 -2.32
CA GLY A 163 -11.50 -2.12 -2.51
C GLY A 163 -11.38 -3.63 -2.76
N THR A 164 -10.21 -4.22 -2.49
CA THR A 164 -9.90 -5.64 -2.75
C THR A 164 -9.63 -6.43 -1.46
N PRO A 165 -10.64 -6.69 -0.62
CA PRO A 165 -10.43 -7.22 0.73
C PRO A 165 -9.75 -8.59 0.77
N LEU A 166 -10.01 -9.48 -0.19
CA LEU A 166 -9.37 -10.80 -0.24
C LEU A 166 -7.86 -10.71 -0.56
N ALA A 167 -7.49 -9.88 -1.54
CA ALA A 167 -6.08 -9.63 -1.87
C ALA A 167 -5.37 -8.92 -0.71
N ALA A 168 -6.02 -7.93 -0.12
CA ALA A 168 -5.53 -7.18 1.03
C ALA A 168 -5.28 -8.05 2.27
N ALA A 169 -6.07 -9.11 2.48
CA ALA A 169 -5.89 -10.03 3.60
C ALA A 169 -4.60 -10.86 3.46
N ILE A 170 -4.27 -11.31 2.25
CA ILE A 170 -3.13 -12.21 2.01
C ILE A 170 -1.80 -11.43 1.89
N LEU A 171 -1.83 -10.26 1.27
CA LEU A 171 -0.62 -9.52 0.89
C LEU A 171 0.32 -9.20 2.08
N PRO A 172 -0.14 -8.71 3.25
CA PRO A 172 0.74 -8.51 4.39
C PRO A 172 1.34 -9.81 4.94
N MET A 173 0.63 -10.94 4.87
CA MET A 173 1.13 -12.23 5.33
C MET A 173 2.28 -12.70 4.46
N GLU A 174 2.15 -12.62 3.14
CA GLU A 174 3.23 -12.98 2.21
C GLU A 174 4.44 -12.06 2.37
N PHE A 175 4.20 -10.77 2.61
CA PHE A 175 5.27 -9.80 2.82
C PHE A 175 5.97 -9.96 4.16
N ILE A 176 5.31 -10.45 5.21
CA ILE A 176 5.94 -10.61 6.53
C ILE A 176 6.53 -12.02 6.67
N ASN A 177 5.77 -13.06 6.33
CA ASN A 177 6.15 -14.46 6.47
C ASN A 177 6.51 -15.06 5.09
N ILE A 178 7.75 -14.84 4.64
CA ILE A 178 8.22 -15.40 3.36
C ILE A 178 8.12 -16.93 3.40
N GLY A 179 7.30 -17.50 2.52
CA GLY A 179 7.21 -18.95 2.32
C GLY A 179 6.26 -19.69 3.27
N SER A 180 5.53 -19.01 4.15
CA SER A 180 4.49 -19.64 4.98
C SER A 180 3.33 -18.71 5.28
N VAL A 181 2.10 -19.20 5.14
CA VAL A 181 0.88 -18.48 5.55
C VAL A 181 0.25 -19.25 6.70
N TYR A 182 0.18 -18.65 7.89
CA TYR A 182 -0.42 -19.31 9.05
C TYR A 182 -1.94 -19.07 9.08
N TYR A 183 -2.73 -20.15 9.16
CA TYR A 183 -4.19 -20.06 9.28
C TYR A 183 -4.68 -19.23 10.46
N ALA A 184 -3.89 -19.16 11.54
CA ALA A 184 -4.21 -18.35 12.71
C ALA A 184 -4.20 -16.83 12.42
N GLU A 185 -3.45 -16.39 11.41
CA GLU A 185 -3.36 -15.01 10.97
C GLU A 185 -4.43 -14.70 9.90
N LEU A 186 -4.78 -15.70 9.09
CA LEU A 186 -5.70 -15.57 7.96
C LEU A 186 -7.07 -15.03 8.37
N VAL A 187 -7.72 -15.70 9.32
CA VAL A 187 -9.08 -15.34 9.76
C VAL A 187 -9.17 -13.88 10.25
N PRO A 188 -8.34 -13.42 11.21
CA PRO A 188 -8.42 -12.04 11.68
C PRO A 188 -8.07 -11.01 10.60
N CYS A 189 -7.10 -11.28 9.70
CA CYS A 189 -6.80 -10.34 8.63
C CYS A 189 -7.92 -10.23 7.59
N VAL A 190 -8.56 -11.35 7.24
CA VAL A 190 -9.73 -11.36 6.35
C VAL A 190 -10.87 -10.55 6.98
N LEU A 191 -11.16 -10.76 8.27
CA LEU A 191 -12.19 -10.00 8.98
C LEU A 191 -11.86 -8.50 9.02
N ALA A 192 -10.63 -8.14 9.33
CA ALA A 192 -10.19 -6.74 9.36
C ALA A 192 -10.27 -6.09 7.97
N ALA A 193 -9.89 -6.81 6.91
CA ALA A 193 -9.98 -6.35 5.52
C ALA A 193 -11.44 -6.15 5.07
N LEU A 194 -12.31 -7.12 5.33
CA LEU A 194 -13.74 -7.04 4.98
C LEU A 194 -14.45 -5.90 5.72
N THR A 195 -14.20 -5.76 7.02
CA THR A 195 -14.80 -4.67 7.82
C THR A 195 -14.27 -3.30 7.39
N ALA A 196 -12.98 -3.17 7.09
CA ALA A 196 -12.42 -1.93 6.58
C ALA A 196 -12.95 -1.55 5.18
N HIS A 197 -13.16 -2.54 4.31
CA HIS A 197 -13.78 -2.35 3.01
C HIS A 197 -15.24 -1.88 3.14
N ASP A 198 -16.03 -2.52 4.01
CA ASP A 198 -17.41 -2.10 4.27
C ASP A 198 -17.47 -0.66 4.83
N VAL A 199 -16.52 -0.28 5.70
CA VAL A 199 -16.37 1.11 6.16
C VAL A 199 -16.03 2.05 5.00
N SER A 200 -15.07 1.71 4.14
CA SER A 200 -14.68 2.59 3.04
C SER A 200 -15.79 2.79 2.01
N VAL A 201 -16.56 1.74 1.72
CA VAL A 201 -17.75 1.81 0.87
C VAL A 201 -18.81 2.72 1.49
N ARG A 202 -19.12 2.59 2.79
CA ARG A 202 -20.07 3.47 3.48
C ARG A 202 -19.62 4.92 3.54
N LEU A 203 -18.32 5.14 3.61
CA LEU A 203 -17.75 6.49 3.57
C LEU A 203 -17.69 7.06 2.15
N HIS A 204 -18.04 6.30 1.11
CA HIS A 204 -18.00 6.68 -0.31
C HIS A 204 -16.58 6.91 -0.85
N VAL A 205 -15.60 6.12 -0.39
CA VAL A 205 -14.24 6.16 -0.94
C VAL A 205 -14.26 5.63 -2.38
N HIS A 206 -13.74 6.41 -3.32
CA HIS A 206 -13.55 5.98 -4.70
C HIS A 206 -12.43 4.94 -4.79
N THR A 207 -12.82 3.67 -4.82
CA THR A 207 -11.92 2.55 -5.13
C THR A 207 -11.91 2.28 -6.62
N LEU A 208 -10.80 1.76 -7.14
CA LEU A 208 -10.67 1.33 -8.54
C LEU A 208 -11.70 0.23 -8.83
N THR A 209 -12.83 0.61 -9.45
CA THR A 209 -13.81 -0.34 -9.98
C THR A 209 -13.33 -0.80 -11.34
N ILE A 210 -13.12 -2.11 -11.49
CA ILE A 210 -12.69 -2.69 -12.76
C ILE A 210 -13.76 -2.37 -13.81
N PRO A 211 -13.42 -1.71 -14.94
CA PRO A 211 -14.40 -1.30 -15.94
C PRO A 211 -15.04 -2.49 -16.68
N TYR A 212 -14.42 -3.67 -16.64
CA TYR A 212 -14.87 -4.86 -17.35
C TYR A 212 -14.87 -6.09 -16.46
N GLU A 213 -16.03 -6.76 -16.40
CA GLU A 213 -16.13 -8.08 -15.80
C GLU A 213 -15.40 -9.12 -16.65
N VAL A 214 -14.77 -10.10 -16.01
CA VAL A 214 -14.14 -11.22 -16.73
C VAL A 214 -15.27 -12.10 -17.27
N GLU A 215 -15.70 -11.84 -18.51
CA GLU A 215 -16.84 -12.53 -19.15
C GLU A 215 -16.63 -14.05 -19.27
N LYS A 216 -15.40 -14.49 -19.51
CA LYS A 216 -15.10 -15.92 -19.70
C LYS A 216 -13.66 -16.27 -19.33
N VAL A 217 -13.51 -17.24 -18.42
CA VAL A 217 -12.21 -17.86 -18.14
C VAL A 217 -11.88 -18.81 -19.30
N PRO A 218 -10.70 -18.67 -19.95
CA PRO A 218 -10.29 -19.57 -21.02
C PRO A 218 -10.21 -21.02 -20.54
N ALA A 219 -10.58 -21.97 -21.41
CA ALA A 219 -10.37 -23.38 -21.12
C ALA A 219 -8.87 -23.68 -20.92
N LEU A 220 -8.56 -24.58 -19.98
CA LEU A 220 -7.22 -25.11 -19.80
C LEU A 220 -6.73 -25.70 -21.14
N TYR A 221 -5.46 -25.47 -21.47
CA TYR A 221 -4.83 -25.88 -22.74
C TYR A 221 -5.32 -25.17 -24.02
N SER A 222 -6.17 -24.14 -23.92
CA SER A 222 -6.52 -23.31 -25.08
C SER A 222 -5.36 -22.41 -25.54
N MET A 223 -5.39 -21.93 -26.78
CA MET A 223 -4.42 -20.92 -27.26
C MET A 223 -4.45 -19.65 -26.39
N ALA A 224 -5.62 -19.28 -25.85
CA ALA A 224 -5.76 -18.18 -24.93
C ALA A 224 -5.03 -18.44 -23.59
N PHE A 225 -5.04 -19.68 -23.10
CA PHE A 225 -4.25 -20.08 -21.92
C PHE A 225 -2.74 -19.94 -22.18
N THR A 226 -2.25 -20.38 -23.35
CA THR A 226 -0.83 -20.18 -23.72
C THR A 226 -0.47 -18.68 -23.81
N LYS A 227 -1.34 -17.85 -24.40
CA LYS A 227 -1.14 -16.39 -24.44
C LYS A 227 -1.10 -15.78 -23.04
N ALA A 228 -1.93 -16.26 -22.11
CA ALA A 228 -1.91 -15.82 -20.72
C ALA A 228 -0.57 -16.17 -20.01
N ILE A 229 -0.01 -17.37 -20.26
CA ILE A 229 1.32 -17.74 -19.76
C ILE A 229 2.40 -16.79 -20.30
N ILE A 230 2.39 -16.54 -21.62
CA ILE A 230 3.37 -15.64 -22.25
C ILE A 230 3.24 -14.22 -21.66
N MET A 231 2.01 -13.74 -21.45
CA MET A 231 1.76 -12.45 -20.81
C MET A 231 2.29 -12.43 -19.37
N GLY A 232 2.07 -13.48 -18.59
CA GLY A 232 2.59 -13.60 -17.23
C GLY A 232 4.12 -13.52 -17.18
N ILE A 233 4.82 -14.18 -18.11
CA ILE A 233 6.29 -14.10 -18.24
C ILE A 233 6.70 -12.68 -18.64
N ALA A 234 6.02 -12.05 -19.59
CA ALA A 234 6.31 -10.68 -20.01
C ALA A 234 6.13 -9.68 -18.85
N CYS A 235 5.06 -9.80 -18.06
CA CYS A 235 4.82 -9.00 -16.86
C CYS A 235 5.92 -9.21 -15.81
N ALA A 236 6.36 -10.46 -15.59
CA ALA A 236 7.46 -10.75 -14.68
C ALA A 236 8.78 -10.09 -15.13
N LEU A 237 9.12 -10.17 -16.41
CA LEU A 237 10.31 -9.52 -16.98
C LEU A 237 10.23 -7.99 -16.89
N ALA A 238 9.07 -7.40 -17.19
CA ALA A 238 8.83 -5.96 -17.04
C ALA A 238 8.97 -5.53 -15.57
N GLY A 239 8.46 -6.31 -14.63
CA GLY A 239 8.61 -6.08 -13.19
C GLY A 239 10.08 -6.11 -12.74
N ILE A 240 10.86 -7.10 -13.22
CA ILE A 240 12.31 -7.17 -12.94
C ILE A 240 13.02 -5.93 -13.48
N LEU A 241 12.73 -5.55 -14.73
CA LEU A 241 13.32 -4.36 -15.35
C LEU A 241 13.00 -3.09 -14.55
N PHE A 242 11.74 -2.93 -14.12
CA PHE A 242 11.31 -1.80 -13.31
C PHE A 242 12.06 -1.72 -11.98
N VAL A 243 12.20 -2.84 -11.26
CA VAL A 243 12.96 -2.91 -10.00
C VAL A 243 14.43 -2.54 -10.23
N LEU A 244 15.05 -3.05 -11.29
CA LEU A 244 16.43 -2.70 -11.64
C LEU A 244 16.57 -1.21 -11.94
N CYS A 245 15.69 -0.62 -12.74
CA CYS A 245 15.67 0.80 -13.06
C CYS A 245 15.54 1.66 -11.79
N LEU A 246 14.65 1.31 -10.86
CA LEU A 246 14.50 2.02 -9.57
C LEU A 246 15.78 1.94 -8.73
N HIS A 247 16.41 0.77 -8.63
CA HIS A 247 17.66 0.60 -7.87
C HIS A 247 18.83 1.37 -8.49
N TYR A 248 19.02 1.25 -9.81
CA TYR A 248 20.12 1.92 -10.51
C TYR A 248 19.95 3.44 -10.52
N SER A 249 18.74 3.95 -10.81
CA SER A 249 18.47 5.39 -10.77
C SER A 249 18.66 5.95 -9.36
N GLY A 250 18.12 5.27 -8.33
CA GLY A 250 18.30 5.67 -6.94
C GLY A 250 19.77 5.70 -6.51
N ARG A 251 20.58 4.73 -6.95
CA ARG A 251 22.01 4.68 -6.71
C ARG A 251 22.76 5.81 -7.46
N PHE A 252 22.46 6.01 -8.73
CA PHE A 252 23.07 7.05 -9.56
C PHE A 252 22.85 8.46 -8.97
N PHE A 253 21.62 8.77 -8.55
CA PHE A 253 21.32 10.06 -7.91
C PHE A 253 21.98 10.20 -6.52
N LYS A 254 22.15 9.10 -5.78
CA LYS A 254 22.89 9.10 -4.50
C LYS A 254 24.39 9.34 -4.70
N GLU A 255 24.99 8.71 -5.70
CA GLU A 255 26.41 8.84 -6.01
C GLU A 255 26.75 10.23 -6.56
N LYS A 256 25.91 10.80 -7.44
CA LYS A 256 26.15 12.14 -8.00
C LYS A 256 25.76 13.28 -7.07
N ILE A 257 24.70 13.12 -6.27
CA ILE A 257 24.18 14.17 -5.40
C ILE A 257 24.01 13.58 -4.00
N SER A 258 25.03 13.73 -3.14
CA SER A 258 25.03 13.16 -1.78
C SER A 258 23.98 13.81 -0.88
N ASN A 259 23.76 15.13 -1.01
CA ASN A 259 22.80 15.88 -0.21
C ASN A 259 21.35 15.57 -0.64
N ALA A 260 20.55 15.03 0.30
CA ALA A 260 19.16 14.65 0.08
C ALA A 260 18.27 15.83 -0.37
N TYR A 261 18.48 17.03 0.18
CA TYR A 261 17.71 18.22 -0.18
C TYR A 261 17.92 18.60 -1.65
N ILE A 262 19.17 18.67 -2.09
CA ILE A 262 19.52 18.99 -3.48
C ILE A 262 19.01 17.89 -4.41
N ARG A 263 19.15 16.62 -4.02
CA ARG A 263 18.71 15.48 -4.83
C ARG A 263 17.22 15.55 -5.13
N VAL A 264 16.40 15.83 -4.13
CA VAL A 264 14.95 15.92 -4.30
C VAL A 264 14.55 17.19 -5.06
N ALA A 265 15.21 18.33 -4.82
CA ALA A 265 14.97 19.55 -5.60
C ALA A 265 15.28 19.35 -7.10
N VAL A 266 16.41 18.71 -7.42
CA VAL A 266 16.79 18.41 -8.81
C VAL A 266 15.83 17.40 -9.44
N GLY A 267 15.52 16.30 -8.74
CA GLY A 267 14.58 15.29 -9.25
C GLY A 267 13.18 15.85 -9.47
N GLY A 268 12.64 16.62 -8.53
CA GLY A 268 11.34 17.27 -8.66
C GLY A 268 11.32 18.31 -9.78
N SER A 269 12.39 19.09 -9.94
CA SER A 269 12.50 20.06 -11.05
C SER A 269 12.57 19.36 -12.41
N LEU A 270 13.29 18.24 -12.50
CA LEU A 270 13.37 17.44 -13.72
C LEU A 270 12.00 16.88 -14.13
N VAL A 271 11.26 16.30 -13.17
CA VAL A 271 9.91 15.76 -13.42
C VAL A 271 8.96 16.89 -13.82
N ALA A 272 8.96 18.02 -13.11
CA ALA A 272 8.13 19.18 -13.46
C ALA A 272 8.46 19.70 -14.87
N ALA A 273 9.74 19.82 -15.21
CA ALA A 273 10.17 20.24 -16.54
C ALA A 273 9.69 19.27 -17.64
N LEU A 274 9.80 17.96 -17.42
CA LEU A 274 9.30 16.95 -18.37
C LEU A 274 7.80 17.07 -18.59
N VAL A 275 7.01 17.30 -17.54
CA VAL A 275 5.55 17.50 -17.65
C VAL A 275 5.23 18.74 -18.49
N PHE A 276 5.90 19.87 -18.26
CA PHE A 276 5.65 21.09 -19.02
C PHE A 276 6.16 21.03 -20.47
N ILE A 277 7.27 20.33 -20.73
CA ILE A 277 7.83 20.15 -22.08
C ILE A 277 6.97 19.20 -22.90
N LEU A 278 6.63 18.04 -22.35
CA LEU A 278 5.85 17.02 -23.05
C LEU A 278 4.34 17.32 -23.06
N ARG A 279 3.90 18.29 -22.24
CA ARG A 279 2.50 18.71 -22.09
C ARG A 279 1.54 17.54 -21.80
N THR A 280 2.03 16.52 -21.10
CA THR A 280 1.24 15.35 -20.69
C THR A 280 1.28 15.18 -19.17
N GLN A 281 0.14 14.74 -18.61
CA GLN A 281 0.00 14.37 -17.21
C GLN A 281 -0.19 12.86 -17.00
N ASP A 282 -0.09 12.07 -18.07
CA ASP A 282 -0.45 10.65 -18.06
C ASP A 282 0.43 9.84 -17.11
N TYR A 283 1.70 10.25 -16.97
CA TYR A 283 2.70 9.53 -16.18
C TYR A 283 2.85 10.05 -14.75
N ILE A 284 2.13 11.11 -14.36
CA ILE A 284 2.18 11.67 -13.00
C ILE A 284 0.96 11.27 -12.16
N GLY A 285 1.10 11.29 -10.83
CA GLY A 285 0.08 10.76 -9.92
C GLY A 285 -0.05 9.23 -10.01
N LEU A 286 -1.24 8.72 -9.73
CA LEU A 286 -1.51 7.28 -9.59
C LEU A 286 -1.42 6.52 -10.92
N GLY A 287 -1.68 7.16 -12.06
CA GLY A 287 -1.71 6.49 -13.37
C GLY A 287 -3.05 5.81 -13.71
N GLU A 288 -4.11 6.03 -12.90
CA GLU A 288 -5.44 5.43 -13.12
C GLU A 288 -6.04 5.83 -14.49
N ASN A 289 -5.77 7.06 -14.95
CA ASN A 289 -6.19 7.52 -16.28
C ASN A 289 -5.61 6.67 -17.41
N VAL A 290 -4.33 6.30 -17.30
CA VAL A 290 -3.65 5.45 -18.30
C VAL A 290 -4.18 4.02 -18.22
N MET A 291 -4.44 3.51 -17.02
CA MET A 291 -5.07 2.20 -16.85
C MET A 291 -6.46 2.15 -17.51
N ALA A 292 -7.32 3.14 -17.23
CA ALA A 292 -8.65 3.24 -17.83
C ALA A 292 -8.59 3.39 -19.35
N ALA A 293 -7.68 4.22 -19.87
CA ALA A 293 -7.49 4.39 -21.30
C ALA A 293 -6.92 3.14 -21.99
N ALA A 294 -6.12 2.32 -21.29
CA ALA A 294 -5.60 1.07 -21.83
C ALA A 294 -6.71 0.03 -22.01
N PHE A 295 -7.67 0.01 -21.08
CA PHE A 295 -8.90 -0.78 -21.16
C PHE A 295 -9.76 -0.36 -22.37
N ASP A 296 -9.81 0.92 -22.70
CA ASP A 296 -10.46 1.45 -23.91
C ASP A 296 -9.67 1.23 -25.22
N GLY A 297 -8.46 0.66 -25.16
CA GLY A 297 -7.58 0.52 -26.33
C GLY A 297 -7.00 1.83 -26.87
N LYS A 298 -7.03 2.91 -26.07
CA LYS A 298 -6.57 4.26 -26.44
C LYS A 298 -5.10 4.53 -26.10
N VAL A 299 -4.42 3.56 -25.46
CA VAL A 299 -3.03 3.70 -25.00
C VAL A 299 -2.07 3.01 -25.96
N VAL A 300 -0.94 3.66 -26.21
CA VAL A 300 0.10 3.09 -27.07
C VAL A 300 0.79 1.92 -26.37
N TRP A 301 1.12 0.86 -27.12
CA TRP A 301 1.65 -0.40 -26.57
C TRP A 301 2.96 -0.24 -25.75
N TYR A 302 3.76 0.80 -25.99
CA TYR A 302 5.00 1.08 -25.26
C TYR A 302 4.80 2.00 -24.04
N ALA A 303 3.57 2.43 -23.74
CA ALA A 303 3.31 3.36 -22.64
C ALA A 303 3.77 2.83 -21.27
N PHE A 304 3.81 1.52 -21.08
CA PHE A 304 4.33 0.90 -19.86
C PHE A 304 5.83 1.14 -19.63
N LEU A 305 6.61 1.43 -20.69
CA LEU A 305 8.04 1.74 -20.57
C LEU A 305 8.29 3.19 -20.14
N LEU A 306 7.29 4.06 -20.32
CA LEU A 306 7.38 5.48 -19.99
C LEU A 306 6.91 5.79 -18.56
N LYS A 307 6.22 4.84 -17.92
CA LYS A 307 5.75 4.93 -16.53
C LYS A 307 6.79 4.34 -15.58
#